data_AF-A0A6F9BWY7-F1
#
_entry.id   AF-A0A6F9BWY7-F1
#
_cell.length_a   1.000
_cell.length_b   1.000
_cell.length_c   1.000
_cell.angle_alpha   90.00
_cell.angle_beta   90.00
_cell.angle_gamma   90.00
#
_symmetry.space_group_name_H-M   'P 1'
#
loop_
_entity.id
_entity.type
_entity.pdbx_description
1 polymer ?
#
loop_
_entity_poly.entity_id
_entity_poly.type
_entity_poly.pdbx_seq_one_letter_code
_entity_poly.pdbx_strand_id
1 'polypeptide(L)' 'MLQYVYKKVSSYPVPILLMKTSRTSCWSRDSQFSLHSAHQGGLFPLAAGDRLLVTVSNASAIDMDERSSFFGAVLVS' A
#
# COMPACT_ATOMS: atom_id res chain seq x y z
N MET A 1 -0.33 8.30 8.11
CA MET A 1 -0.34 6.96 7.48
C MET A 1 -0.02 7.09 6.00
N LEU A 2 1.05 6.44 5.54
CA LEU A 2 1.41 6.35 4.12
C LEU A 2 1.32 4.89 3.70
N GLN A 3 0.77 4.62 2.53
CA GLN A 3 0.76 3.30 1.89
C GLN A 3 1.28 3.44 0.47
N TYR A 4 2.25 2.60 0.12
CA TYR A 4 2.92 2.58 -1.17
C TYR A 4 2.75 1.20 -1.81
N VAL A 5 2.63 1.19 -3.14
CA VAL A 5 2.69 -0.03 -3.93
C VAL A 5 3.88 0.08 -4.88
N TYR A 6 4.78 -0.88 -4.80
CA TYR A 6 6.00 -0.96 -5.59
C TYR A 6 6.00 -2.16 -6.51
N LYS A 7 6.75 -2.03 -7.60
CA LYS A 7 7.11 -3.10 -8.53
C LYS A 7 8.60 -3.35 -8.47
N LYS A 8 9.00 -4.58 -8.16
CA LYS A 8 10.38 -5.04 -8.27
C LYS A 8 10.51 -5.89 -9.53
N VAL A 9 11.47 -5.53 -10.37
CA VAL A 9 11.81 -6.26 -11.59
C VAL A 9 13.25 -6.77 -11.46
N SER A 10 13.59 -7.89 -12.10
CA SER A 10 14.95 -8.47 -12.00
C SER A 10 16.02 -7.62 -12.67
N SER A 11 15.65 -6.88 -13.71
CA SER A 11 16.54 -6.03 -14.51
C SER A 11 16.87 -4.68 -13.88
N TYR A 12 16.20 -4.30 -12.79
CA TYR A 12 16.37 -3.00 -12.16
C TYR A 12 16.53 -3.16 -10.63
N PRO A 13 17.64 -2.67 -10.04
CA PRO A 13 18.01 -3.01 -8.68
C PRO A 13 17.11 -2.37 -7.61
N VAL A 14 16.42 -1.27 -7.94
CA VAL A 14 15.58 -0.51 -7.00
C VAL A 14 14.10 -0.73 -7.31
N PRO A 15 13.21 -0.91 -6.31
CA PRO A 15 11.78 -1.01 -6.57
C PRO A 15 11.20 0.27 -7.21
N ILE A 16 10.36 0.10 -8.22
CA ILE A 16 9.69 1.18 -8.96
C ILE A 16 8.37 1.49 -8.26
N LEU A 17 8.15 2.75 -7.86
CA LEU A 17 6.90 3.18 -7.23
C LEU A 17 5.77 3.20 -8.27
N LEU A 18 4.68 2.47 -8.01
CA LEU A 18 3.49 2.46 -8.88
C LEU A 18 2.40 3.39 -8.34
N MET A 19 2.10 3.29 -7.04
CA MET A 19 1.03 4.05 -6.40
C MET A 19 1.42 4.48 -4.99
N LYS A 20 0.91 5.62 -4.57
CA LYS A 20 1.09 6.16 -3.22
C LYS A 20 -0.20 6.81 -2.76
N THR A 21 -0.59 6.52 -1.52
CA THR A 21 -1.64 7.25 -0.82
C THR A 21 -1.13 7.73 0.54
N SER A 22 -1.61 8.89 0.95
CA SER A 22 -1.16 9.58 2.16
C SER A 22 -2.35 10.14 2.93
N ARG A 23 -2.32 9.95 4.24
CA ARG A 23 -3.22 10.59 5.20
C ARG A 23 -2.40 11.13 6.36
N THR A 24 -2.67 12.37 6.74
CA THR A 24 -2.24 12.92 8.03
C THR A 24 -3.33 12.65 9.07
N SER A 25 -2.93 12.31 10.28
CA SER A 25 -3.86 12.09 11.40
C SER A 25 -4.00 13.39 12.21
N CYS A 26 -5.16 13.58 12.84
CA CYS A 26 -5.40 14.69 13.75
C CYS A 26 -4.70 14.39 15.09
N TRP A 27 -3.90 15.33 15.61
CA TRP A 27 -3.17 15.18 16.87
C TRP A 27 -3.93 15.82 18.05
N SER A 28 -5.26 15.75 18.05
CA SER A 28 -6.06 16.26 19.18
C SER A 28 -5.79 15.41 20.41
N ARG A 29 -5.55 16.06 21.55
CA ARG A 29 -5.36 15.40 22.86
C ARG A 29 -6.63 14.67 23.32
N ASP A 30 -7.79 15.06 22.79
CA ASP A 30 -9.08 14.45 23.12
C ASP A 30 -9.38 13.19 22.28
N SER A 31 -8.52 12.86 21.31
CA SER A 31 -8.68 11.69 20.44
C SER A 31 -8.27 10.41 21.16
N GLN A 32 -9.25 9.63 21.64
CA GLN A 32 -8.99 8.36 22.33
C GLN A 32 -8.52 7.24 21.38
N PHE A 33 -8.94 7.29 20.10
CA PHE A 33 -8.56 6.33 19.06
C PHE A 33 -8.48 7.04 17.71
N SER A 34 -7.77 6.43 16.75
CA SER A 34 -7.61 6.97 15.39
C SER A 34 -7.72 5.84 14.38
N LEU A 35 -8.85 5.77 13.69
CA LEU A 35 -9.15 4.71 12.71
C LEU A 35 -9.05 5.27 11.29
N HIS A 36 -8.21 4.64 10.48
CA HIS A 36 -7.97 5.08 9.11
C HIS A 36 -7.85 3.87 8.18
N SER A 37 -8.62 3.88 7.10
CA SER A 37 -8.47 2.94 5.99
C SER A 37 -7.89 3.69 4.79
N ALA A 38 -7.02 3.01 4.05
CA ALA A 38 -6.50 3.49 2.78
C ALA A 38 -6.75 2.45 1.70
N HIS A 39 -7.43 2.88 0.63
CA HIS A 39 -7.71 2.06 -0.52
C HIS A 39 -7.24 2.80 -1.77
N GLN A 40 -6.46 2.11 -2.61
CA GLN A 40 -5.95 2.63 -3.87
C GLN A 40 -5.91 1.50 -4.91
N GLY A 41 -6.02 1.85 -6.19
CA GLY A 41 -5.96 0.90 -7.30
C GLY A 41 -5.61 1.60 -8.59
N GLY A 42 -5.08 0.83 -9.54
CA GLY A 42 -4.67 1.34 -10.85
C GLY A 42 -4.30 0.20 -11.80
N LEU A 43 -4.28 0.50 -13.09
CA LEU A 43 -3.84 -0.44 -14.13
C LEU A 43 -2.36 -0.22 -14.43
N PHE A 44 -1.59 -1.30 -14.40
CA PHE A 44 -0.16 -1.26 -14.69
C PHE A 44 0.24 -2.45 -15.57
N PRO A 45 1.07 -2.25 -16.60
CA PRO A 45 1.67 -3.36 -17.32
C PRO A 45 2.66 -4.10 -16.41
N LEU A 46 2.46 -5.42 -16.32
CA LEU A 46 3.31 -6.35 -15.58
C LEU A 46 3.87 -7.39 -16.54
N ALA A 47 5.15 -7.68 -16.40
CA ALA A 47 5.80 -8.77 -17.11
C ALA A 47 5.90 -10.00 -16.21
N ALA A 48 6.10 -11.17 -16.82
CA ALA A 48 6.39 -12.40 -16.09
C ALA A 48 7.64 -12.20 -15.21
N GLY A 49 7.51 -12.53 -13.92
CA GLY A 49 8.59 -12.36 -12.94
C GLY A 49 8.60 -11.01 -12.21
N ASP A 50 7.79 -10.04 -12.62
CA ASP A 50 7.58 -8.81 -11.85
C ASP A 50 6.96 -9.17 -10.48
N ARG A 51 7.45 -8.53 -9.42
CA ARG A 51 6.95 -8.72 -8.05
C ARG A 51 6.32 -7.44 -7.53
N LEU A 52 5.11 -7.54 -6.98
CA LEU A 52 4.42 -6.43 -6.34
C LEU A 52 4.66 -6.45 -4.83
N LEU A 53 4.85 -5.28 -4.23
CA LEU A 53 5.07 -5.12 -2.79
C LEU A 53 4.24 -3.96 -2.27
N VAL A 54 3.68 -4.12 -1.07
CA VAL A 54 3.04 -3.03 -0.34
C VAL A 54 3.93 -2.63 0.83
N THR A 55 4.17 -1.33 1.00
CA THR A 55 4.89 -0.80 2.17
C THR A 55 4.08 0.29 2.85
N VAL A 56 4.25 0.42 4.16
CA VAL A 56 3.53 1.38 4.99
C VAL A 56 4.48 2.14 5.91
N SER A 57 4.11 3.37 6.31
CA SER A 57 4.96 4.19 7.19
C SER A 57 5.03 3.72 8.64
N ASN A 58 4.00 3.04 9.14
CA ASN A 58 3.94 2.56 10.52
C ASN A 58 3.25 1.19 10.53
N ALA A 59 4.04 0.12 10.42
CA ALA A 59 3.52 -1.25 10.33
C ALA A 59 2.81 -1.69 11.61
N SER A 60 3.26 -1.25 12.79
CA SER A 60 2.66 -1.60 14.08
C SER A 60 1.27 -1.01 14.29
N ALA A 61 0.87 -0.02 13.49
CA ALA A 61 -0.46 0.59 13.54
C ALA A 61 -1.43 -0.02 12.51
N ILE A 62 -1.03 -1.06 11.78
CA ILE A 62 -1.89 -1.73 10.80
C ILE A 62 -2.65 -2.86 11.47
N ASP A 63 -3.98 -2.81 11.32
CA ASP A 63 -4.82 -3.96 11.59
C ASP A 63 -4.69 -4.98 10.45
N MET A 64 -4.18 -6.17 10.76
CA MET A 64 -3.90 -7.24 9.80
C MET A 64 -5.08 -8.22 9.62
N ASP A 65 -6.26 -7.91 10.18
CA ASP A 65 -7.47 -8.66 9.87
C ASP A 65 -7.73 -8.66 8.35
N GLU A 66 -8.11 -9.83 7.81
CA GLU A 66 -8.29 -10.04 6.37
C GLU A 66 -9.37 -9.14 5.76
N ARG A 67 -10.33 -8.68 6.58
CA ARG A 67 -11.40 -7.77 6.16
C ARG A 67 -10.95 -6.30 6.19
N SER A 68 -9.92 -5.99 6.99
CA SER A 68 -9.38 -4.64 7.16
C SER A 68 -8.26 -4.35 6.16
N SER A 69 -7.29 -5.25 6.04
CA SER A 69 -6.06 -5.05 5.25
C SER A 69 -5.85 -6.17 4.26
N PHE A 70 -5.90 -5.83 2.97
CA PHE A 70 -5.75 -6.77 1.87
C PHE A 70 -5.02 -6.13 0.69
N PHE A 71 -4.51 -6.98 -0.20
CA PHE A 71 -3.91 -6.58 -1.46
C PHE A 71 -4.24 -7.62 -2.54
N GLY A 72 -4.58 -7.17 -3.75
CA GLY A 72 -4.99 -8.04 -4.83
C GLY A 72 -4.67 -7.46 -6.21
N ALA A 73 -4.68 -8.33 -7.21
CA ALA A 73 -4.49 -7.98 -8.61
C ALA A 73 -5.34 -8.89 -9.49
N VAL A 74 -5.76 -8.37 -10.64
CA VAL A 74 -6.53 -9.11 -11.66
C VAL A 74 -6.00 -8.74 -13.04
N LEU A 75 -5.96 -9.71 -13.95
CA LEU A 75 -5.62 -9.47 -15.35
C LEU A 75 -6.84 -8.91 -16.09
N VAL A 76 -6.68 -7.76 -16.76
CA VAL A 76 -7.78 -7.05 -17.42
C VAL A 76 -7.71 -7.16 -18.96
N SER A 77 -6.52 -7.33 -19.54
CA SER A 77 -6.33 -7.66 -20.97
C SER A 77 -5.01 -8.34 -21.23
#